data_AF-A0A2L1UA47-F1
#
_entry.id   AF-A0A2L1UA47-F1
#
_cell.length_a   1.000
_cell.length_b   1.000
_cell.length_c   1.000
_cell.angle_alpha   90.00
_cell.angle_beta   90.00
_cell.angle_gamma   90.00
#
_symmetry.space_group_name_H-M   'P 1'
#
loop_
_entity.id
_entity.type
_entity.pdbx_description
1 polymer ?
#
loop_
_entity_poly.entity_id
_entity_poly.type
_entity_poly.pdbx_seq_one_letter_code
_entity_poly.pdbx_strand_id
1 'polypeptide(L)'
;MRGKNGISEQSKQIIQDFIHALTTHEDLNPKTLKEYASDLKHFIGWFGQPITKKKKSYFSNIINTTMIYVKATRSDLQAEVEKIAWR
;
A
#
# COMPACT_ATOMS: atom_id res chain seq x y z
N MET A 1 14.93 5.15 -20.75
CA MET A 1 13.77 5.28 -21.66
C MET A 1 12.66 6.05 -20.94
N ARG A 2 12.19 7.15 -21.53
CA ARG A 2 11.17 8.04 -20.94
C ARG A 2 9.77 7.59 -21.37
N GLY A 3 8.94 7.10 -20.44
CA GLY A 3 7.52 6.92 -20.70
C GLY A 3 6.82 8.29 -20.69
N LYS A 4 6.14 8.65 -21.78
CA LYS A 4 5.18 9.76 -21.83
C LYS A 4 4.18 9.57 -20.68
N ASN A 5 4.28 10.37 -19.61
CA ASN A 5 3.47 10.29 -18.38
C ASN A 5 3.74 9.06 -17.47
N GLY A 6 4.83 8.32 -17.67
CA GLY A 6 5.06 7.02 -17.03
C GLY A 6 5.86 7.12 -15.73
N ILE A 7 5.24 6.75 -14.60
CA ILE A 7 5.93 6.27 -13.39
C ILE A 7 7.08 5.32 -13.74
N SER A 8 8.23 5.48 -13.07
CA SER A 8 9.42 4.66 -13.36
C SER A 8 9.15 3.18 -13.09
N GLU A 9 9.90 2.28 -13.73
CA GLU A 9 9.78 0.83 -13.45
C GLU A 9 10.02 0.52 -11.96
N GLN A 10 10.93 1.27 -11.33
CA GLN A 10 11.17 1.15 -9.89
C GLN A 10 9.93 1.54 -9.07
N SER A 11 9.23 2.61 -9.44
CA SER A 11 7.97 3.00 -8.78
C SER A 11 6.90 1.92 -8.92
N LYS A 12 6.80 1.32 -10.10
CA LYS A 12 5.85 0.23 -10.36
C LYS A 12 6.16 -0.98 -9.48
N GLN A 13 7.45 -1.35 -9.36
CA GLN A 13 7.87 -2.45 -8.51
C GLN A 13 7.51 -2.22 -7.05
N ILE A 14 7.77 -1.02 -6.51
CA ILE A 14 7.43 -0.68 -5.12
C ILE A 14 5.92 -0.83 -4.86
N ILE A 15 5.08 -0.38 -5.81
CA ILE A 15 3.62 -0.55 -5.70
C ILE A 15 3.25 -2.03 -5.75
N GLN A 16 3.84 -2.80 -6.67
CA GLN A 16 3.56 -4.23 -6.79
C GLN A 16 3.94 -5.00 -5.52
N ASP A 17 5.12 -4.74 -4.95
CA ASP A 17 5.58 -5.38 -3.72
C ASP A 17 4.63 -5.08 -2.55
N PHE A 18 4.15 -3.85 -2.45
CA PHE A 18 3.19 -3.45 -1.42
C PHE A 18 1.83 -4.15 -1.59
N ILE A 19 1.27 -4.14 -2.80
CA ILE A 19 -0.01 -4.79 -3.08
C ILE A 19 0.11 -6.31 -2.89
N HIS A 20 1.24 -6.90 -3.23
CA HIS A 20 1.52 -8.31 -2.96
C HIS A 20 1.51 -8.60 -1.45
N ALA A 21 2.21 -7.80 -0.65
CA ALA A 21 2.22 -7.97 0.81
C ALA A 21 0.80 -7.87 1.42
N LEU A 22 -0.02 -6.91 0.96
CA LEU A 22 -1.42 -6.80 1.37
C LEU A 22 -2.23 -8.03 0.96
N THR A 23 -2.06 -8.53 -0.26
CA THR A 23 -2.79 -9.69 -0.77
C THR A 23 -2.42 -10.98 -0.03
N THR A 24 -1.15 -11.14 0.35
CA THR A 24 -0.64 -12.34 1.01
C THR A 24 -0.98 -12.38 2.50
N HIS A 25 -0.96 -11.23 3.16
CA HIS A 25 -1.07 -11.18 4.62
C HIS A 25 -2.42 -10.70 5.12
N GLU A 26 -3.20 -9.98 4.32
CA GLU A 26 -4.45 -9.36 4.74
C GLU A 26 -5.63 -9.83 3.87
N ASP A 27 -6.80 -9.97 4.50
CA ASP A 27 -8.04 -10.36 3.81
C ASP A 27 -8.77 -9.11 3.27
N LEU A 28 -8.10 -8.37 2.39
CA LEU A 28 -8.66 -7.17 1.77
C LEU A 28 -9.45 -7.51 0.51
N ASN A 29 -10.60 -6.85 0.35
CA ASN A 29 -11.39 -6.93 -0.87
C ASN A 29 -10.53 -6.53 -2.10
N PRO A 30 -10.60 -7.27 -3.22
CA PRO A 30 -9.95 -6.90 -4.48
C PRO A 30 -10.20 -5.46 -4.95
N LYS A 31 -11.36 -4.87 -4.64
CA LYS A 31 -11.65 -3.46 -4.91
C LYS A 31 -10.72 -2.52 -4.13
N THR A 32 -10.54 -2.75 -2.84
CA THR A 32 -9.65 -1.98 -1.97
C THR A 32 -8.20 -2.05 -2.42
N LEU A 33 -7.73 -3.24 -2.83
CA LEU A 33 -6.38 -3.40 -3.39
C LEU A 33 -6.18 -2.57 -4.67
N LYS A 34 -7.19 -2.51 -5.55
CA LYS A 34 -7.16 -1.68 -6.76
C LYS A 34 -7.14 -0.19 -6.44
N GLU A 35 -7.92 0.24 -5.45
CA GLU A 35 -7.97 1.63 -4.98
C GLU A 35 -6.60 2.05 -4.42
N TYR A 36 -6.00 1.26 -3.52
CA TYR A 36 -4.65 1.52 -3.01
C TYR A 36 -3.58 1.57 -4.11
N ALA A 37 -3.65 0.65 -5.08
CA ALA A 37 -2.72 0.67 -6.21
C ALA A 37 -2.88 1.95 -7.06
N SER A 38 -4.12 2.42 -7.25
CA SER A 38 -4.42 3.66 -7.98
C SER A 38 -3.93 4.89 -7.24
N ASP A 39 -4.22 4.99 -5.94
CA ASP A 39 -3.83 6.12 -5.10
C ASP A 39 -2.30 6.25 -5.02
N LEU A 40 -1.58 5.14 -4.88
CA LEU A 40 -0.12 5.16 -4.90
C LEU A 40 0.44 5.60 -6.26
N LYS A 41 -0.17 5.19 -7.37
CA LYS A 41 0.24 5.66 -8.71
C LYS A 41 0.03 7.15 -8.86
N HIS A 42 -1.13 7.66 -8.45
CA HIS A 42 -1.42 9.10 -8.46
C HIS A 42 -0.46 9.87 -7.56
N PHE A 43 -0.22 9.39 -6.34
CA PHE A 43 0.70 10.00 -5.41
C PHE A 43 2.13 10.06 -5.97
N ILE A 44 2.66 8.98 -6.57
CA ILE A 44 3.99 9.01 -7.23
C ILE A 44 4.01 10.00 -8.38
N GLY A 45 2.96 10.02 -9.21
CA GLY A 45 2.83 10.95 -10.31
C GLY A 45 2.88 12.41 -9.86
N TRP A 46 2.14 12.74 -8.80
CA TRP A 46 2.15 14.07 -8.17
C TRP A 46 3.48 14.41 -7.48
N PHE A 47 4.07 13.46 -6.76
CA PHE A 47 5.29 13.67 -5.97
C PHE A 47 6.53 13.99 -6.83
N GLY A 48 6.44 13.72 -8.14
CA GLY A 48 7.39 14.16 -9.14
C GLY A 48 8.68 13.34 -9.19
N GLN A 49 9.17 13.12 -10.40
CA GLN A 49 10.43 12.42 -10.68
C GLN A 49 11.62 13.38 -10.82
N PRO A 50 12.87 12.92 -10.61
CA PRO A 50 13.29 11.55 -10.28
C PRO A 50 13.08 11.19 -8.80
N ILE A 51 12.90 9.89 -8.53
CA ILE A 51 12.85 9.37 -7.15
C ILE A 51 14.27 9.37 -6.59
N THR A 52 14.58 10.37 -5.77
CA THR A 52 15.84 10.42 -5.02
C THR A 52 15.81 9.43 -3.86
N LYS A 53 16.98 9.11 -3.27
CA LYS A 53 17.09 8.26 -2.07
C LYS A 53 16.20 8.77 -0.92
N LYS A 54 16.08 10.09 -0.77
CA LYS A 54 15.20 10.73 0.23
C LYS A 54 13.72 10.47 -0.08
N LYS A 55 13.30 10.63 -1.35
CA LYS A 55 11.93 10.33 -1.80
C LYS A 55 11.57 8.85 -1.61
N LYS A 56 12.53 7.94 -1.84
CA LYS A 56 12.37 6.50 -1.58
C LYS A 56 12.10 6.21 -0.09
N SER A 57 12.82 6.87 0.81
CA SER A 57 12.57 6.73 2.26
C SER A 57 11.17 7.21 2.65
N TYR A 58 10.70 8.34 2.11
CA TYR A 58 9.33 8.81 2.36
C TYR A 58 8.29 7.81 1.86
N PHE A 59 8.47 7.27 0.65
CA PHE A 59 7.60 6.23 0.12
C PHE A 59 7.54 4.98 0.99
N SER A 60 8.70 4.49 1.42
CA SER A 60 8.78 3.34 2.31
C SER A 60 8.07 3.61 3.63
N ASN A 61 8.20 4.82 4.20
CA ASN A 61 7.55 5.17 5.45
C ASN A 61 6.02 5.23 5.31
N ILE A 62 5.51 5.79 4.21
CA ILE A 62 4.07 5.80 3.93
C ILE A 62 3.54 4.37 3.86
N ILE A 63 4.18 3.52 3.06
CA ILE A 63 3.81 2.11 2.90
C ILE A 63 3.82 1.36 4.25
N ASN A 64 4.91 1.49 5.02
CA ASN A 64 5.03 0.83 6.33
C ASN A 64 3.97 1.30 7.31
N THR A 65 3.68 2.60 7.32
CA THR A 65 2.66 3.19 8.21
C THR A 65 1.27 2.67 7.82
N THR A 66 0.93 2.64 6.53
CA THR A 66 -0.32 2.06 6.05
C THR A 66 -0.46 0.59 6.45
N MET A 67 0.60 -0.22 6.32
CA MET A 67 0.58 -1.62 6.78
C MET A 67 0.32 -1.75 8.28
N ILE A 68 0.91 -0.89 9.11
CA ILE A 68 0.71 -0.91 10.56
C ILE A 68 -0.77 -0.66 10.89
N TYR A 69 -1.39 0.35 10.28
CA TYR A 69 -2.80 0.65 10.52
C TYR A 69 -3.71 -0.49 10.03
N VAL A 70 -3.48 -1.06 8.85
CA VAL A 70 -4.28 -2.19 8.35
C VAL A 70 -4.23 -3.38 9.30
N LYS A 71 -3.03 -3.73 9.79
CA LYS A 71 -2.84 -4.82 10.75
C LYS A 71 -3.51 -4.56 12.09
N ALA A 72 -3.37 -3.35 12.62
CA ALA A 72 -3.99 -2.94 13.88
C ALA A 72 -5.52 -3.03 13.78
N THR A 73 -6.11 -2.45 12.74
CA THR A 73 -7.56 -2.50 12.52
C THR A 73 -8.07 -3.94 12.38
N ARG A 74 -7.35 -4.81 11.67
CA ARG A 74 -7.72 -6.23 11.58
C ARG A 74 -7.67 -6.92 12.94
N SER A 75 -6.61 -6.68 13.72
CA SER A 75 -6.46 -7.26 15.06
C SER A 75 -7.60 -6.82 15.99
N ASP A 76 -7.97 -5.53 15.95
CA ASP A 76 -9.05 -4.98 16.76
C ASP A 76 -10.40 -5.59 16.37
N LEU A 77 -10.68 -5.70 15.06
CA LEU A 77 -11.91 -6.32 14.55
C LEU A 77 -11.99 -7.81 14.91
N GLN A 78 -10.89 -8.55 14.80
CA GLN A 78 -10.84 -9.96 15.17
C GLN A 78 -11.18 -10.17 16.64
N ALA A 79 -10.63 -9.33 17.52
CA ALA A 79 -10.92 -9.38 18.96
C ALA A 79 -12.40 -9.12 19.28
N GLU A 80 -13.06 -8.18 18.58
CA GLU A 80 -14.50 -7.94 18.75
C GLU A 80 -15.37 -9.10 18.23
N VAL A 81 -15.00 -9.69 17.09
CA VAL A 81 -15.68 -10.87 16.55
C VAL A 81 -15.61 -12.05 17.52
N GLU A 82 -14.44 -12.30 18.12
CA GLU A 82 -14.26 -13.36 19.10
C GLU A 82 -15.16 -13.15 20.34
N LYS A 83 -15.33 -11.92 20.83
CA LYS A 83 -16.26 -11.64 21.94
C LYS A 83 -17.71 -12.01 21.62
N ILE A 84 -18.12 -11.94 20.35
CA ILE A 84 -19.46 -12.31 19.90
C ILE A 84 -19.56 -13.82 19.68
N ALA A 85 -18.55 -14.44 19.06
CA ALA A 85 -18.56 -15.85 18.69
C ALA A 85 -18.56 -16.83 19.89
N TRP A 86 -18.13 -16.37 21.06
CA TRP A 86 -18.11 -17.15 22.31
C TRP A 86 -19.28 -16.83 23.26
N ARG A 87 -20.33 -16.18 22.77
CA ARG A 87 -21.63 -16.02 23.46
C ARG A 87 -22.67 -16.93 22.83
#